data_AF-A0A7C1QIZ8-F1
#
_entry.id   AF-A0A7C1QIZ8-F1
#
_cell.length_a   1.000
_cell.length_b   1.000
_cell.length_c   1.000
_cell.angle_alpha   90.00
_cell.angle_beta   90.00
_cell.angle_gamma   90.00
#
_symmetry.space_group_name_H-M   'P 1'
#
loop_
_entity.id
_entity.type
_entity.pdbx_description
1 polymer ?
#
loop_
_entity_poly.entity_id
_entity_poly.type
_entity_poly.pdbx_seq_one_letter_code
_entity_poly.pdbx_strand_id
1 'polypeptide(L)'
;MIYDTPWVEKYRPKVWDDIVSQSIAVNNLKEFVKNANMPHMIFTGPAGTGKTSAALIIARHLLKDENYHSNILEVNASSEVRITFVRSILKNFINQSLVKDGSLKFVIMDEADNIPGQVQQALRRMIEKASANVKFIL
;
A
#
# COMPACT_ATOMS: atom_id res chain seq x y z
N MET A 1 -13.70 6.84 27.67
CA MET A 1 -13.29 8.11 27.05
C MET A 1 -13.43 7.94 25.54
N ILE A 2 -14.33 8.68 24.91
CA ILE A 2 -14.42 8.71 23.44
C ILE A 2 -13.29 9.64 22.99
N TYR A 3 -12.20 9.06 22.47
CA TYR A 3 -11.17 9.87 21.82
C TYR A 3 -11.76 10.39 20.52
N ASP A 4 -11.92 11.71 20.39
CA ASP A 4 -12.32 12.31 19.12
C ASP A 4 -11.23 12.02 18.10
N THR A 5 -11.61 11.41 16.98
CA THR A 5 -10.65 11.01 15.96
C THR A 5 -10.16 12.27 15.24
N PRO A 6 -8.83 12.45 15.06
CA PRO A 6 -8.30 13.61 14.34
C PRO A 6 -9.01 13.79 13.00
N TRP A 7 -9.30 15.04 12.63
CA TRP A 7 -10.07 15.33 11.41
C TRP A 7 -9.39 14.79 10.14
N VAL A 8 -8.06 14.77 10.12
CA VAL A 8 -7.27 14.17 9.03
C VAL A 8 -7.62 12.69 8.80
N GLU A 9 -7.92 11.94 9.85
CA GLU A 9 -8.35 10.54 9.75
C GLU A 9 -9.86 10.42 9.51
N LYS A 10 -10.65 11.26 10.18
CA LYS A 10 -12.11 11.27 10.05
C LYS A 10 -12.56 11.55 8.62
N TYR A 11 -11.88 12.47 7.95
CA TYR A 11 -12.16 12.89 6.57
C TYR A 11 -11.14 12.36 5.57
N ARG A 12 -10.34 11.35 5.94
CA ARG A 12 -9.41 10.71 5.00
C ARG A 12 -10.20 10.15 3.81
N PRO A 13 -9.84 10.49 2.55
CA PRO A 13 -10.50 9.97 1.35
C PRO A 13 -10.63 8.44 1.36
N LYS A 14 -11.83 7.94 1.05
CA LYS A 14 -12.14 6.48 1.00
C LYS A 14 -12.51 6.00 -0.39
N VAL A 15 -12.92 6.92 -1.26
CA VAL A 15 -13.16 6.67 -2.68
C VAL A 15 -12.42 7.69 -3.54
N TRP A 16 -12.28 7.40 -4.83
CA TRP A 16 -11.57 8.26 -5.77
C TRP A 16 -12.11 9.69 -5.83
N ASP A 17 -13.42 9.85 -5.72
CA ASP A 17 -14.08 11.14 -5.87
C ASP A 17 -13.93 12.03 -4.62
N ASP A 18 -13.41 11.46 -3.52
CA ASP A 18 -13.00 12.21 -2.32
C ASP A 18 -11.61 12.87 -2.48
N ILE A 19 -10.81 12.44 -3.47
CA ILE A 19 -9.48 13.02 -3.73
C ILE A 19 -9.63 14.28 -4.59
N VAL A 20 -9.26 15.42 -4.02
CA VAL A 20 -9.31 16.72 -4.70
C VAL A 20 -7.95 17.05 -5.33
N SER A 21 -7.95 17.73 -6.49
CA SER A 21 -6.77 18.35 -7.13
C SER A 21 -5.68 17.42 -7.69
N GLN A 22 -6.00 16.17 -8.07
CA GLN A 22 -5.05 15.23 -8.72
C GLN A 22 -5.68 14.47 -9.91
N SER A 23 -6.50 15.14 -10.71
CA SER A 23 -7.35 14.48 -11.72
C SER A 23 -6.60 13.60 -12.71
N ILE A 24 -5.44 14.05 -13.22
CA ILE A 24 -4.64 13.26 -14.17
C ILE A 24 -4.13 11.97 -13.52
N ALA A 25 -3.50 12.07 -12.34
CA ALA A 25 -2.97 10.89 -11.64
C ALA A 25 -4.10 9.94 -11.22
N VAL A 26 -5.19 10.47 -10.67
CA VAL A 26 -6.37 9.68 -10.28
C VAL A 26 -6.98 8.96 -11.48
N ASN A 27 -7.09 9.61 -12.64
CA ASN A 27 -7.63 8.97 -13.85
C ASN A 27 -6.73 7.82 -14.33
N ASN A 28 -5.41 8.01 -14.36
CA ASN A 28 -4.47 6.94 -14.71
C ASN A 28 -4.57 5.76 -13.73
N LEU A 29 -4.66 6.04 -12.42
CA LEU A 29 -4.84 5.01 -11.40
C LEU A 29 -6.18 4.26 -11.57
N LYS A 30 -7.27 4.96 -11.89
CA LYS A 30 -8.57 4.34 -12.20
C LYS A 30 -8.46 3.37 -13.38
N GLU A 31 -7.67 3.67 -14.41
CA GLU A 31 -7.45 2.78 -15.56
C GLU A 31 -6.63 1.54 -15.18
N PHE A 32 -5.54 1.71 -14.42
CA PHE A 32 -4.73 0.59 -13.96
C PHE A 32 -5.53 -0.41 -13.13
N VAL A 33 -6.38 0.10 -12.25
CA VAL A 33 -7.23 -0.71 -11.37
C VAL A 33 -8.29 -1.48 -12.17
N LYS A 34 -8.89 -0.88 -13.20
CA LYS A 34 -9.86 -1.58 -14.08
C LYS A 34 -9.28 -2.78 -14.81
N ASN A 35 -8.02 -2.68 -15.24
CA ASN A 35 -7.38 -3.71 -16.04
C ASN A 35 -6.79 -4.87 -15.21
N ALA A 36 -6.89 -4.81 -13.86
CA ALA A 36 -6.32 -5.77 -12.90
C ALA A 36 -4.80 -6.06 -13.06
N ASN A 37 -4.12 -5.34 -13.95
CA ASN A 37 -2.69 -5.47 -14.23
C ASN A 37 -1.91 -4.35 -13.52
N MET A 38 -1.96 -4.37 -12.19
CA MET A 38 -1.30 -3.34 -11.38
C MET A 38 0.20 -3.66 -11.25
N PRO A 39 1.13 -2.82 -11.73
CA PRO A 39 2.53 -2.89 -11.34
C PRO A 39 2.76 -2.57 -9.86
N HIS A 40 3.99 -2.80 -9.37
CA HIS A 40 4.45 -2.12 -8.18
C HIS A 40 4.54 -0.61 -8.47
N MET A 41 4.21 0.23 -7.48
CA MET A 41 4.14 1.68 -7.65
C MET A 41 4.98 2.41 -6.61
N ILE A 42 5.42 3.60 -6.99
CA ILE A 42 6.05 4.57 -6.10
C ILE A 42 5.25 5.86 -6.24
N PHE A 43 4.67 6.34 -5.15
CA PHE A 43 3.94 7.58 -5.08
C PHE A 43 4.85 8.66 -4.52
N THR A 44 5.16 9.64 -5.38
CA THR A 44 5.99 10.79 -5.03
C THR A 44 5.18 12.07 -5.08
N GLY A 45 5.52 13.01 -4.19
CA GLY A 45 4.92 14.33 -4.14
C GLY A 45 4.90 14.92 -2.73
N PRO A 46 4.50 16.20 -2.58
CA PRO A 46 4.45 16.90 -1.30
C PRO A 46 3.58 16.20 -0.24
N ALA A 47 3.78 16.52 1.04
CA ALA A 47 2.93 16.05 2.11
C ALA A 47 1.48 16.52 1.92
N GLY A 48 0.50 15.68 2.30
CA GLY A 48 -0.92 16.04 2.24
C GLY A 48 -1.58 16.01 0.86
N THR A 49 -0.92 15.50 -0.19
CA THR A 49 -1.50 15.44 -1.56
C THR A 49 -2.33 14.18 -1.85
N GLY A 50 -2.59 13.35 -0.82
CA GLY A 50 -3.46 12.17 -0.95
C GLY A 50 -2.77 10.89 -1.44
N LYS A 51 -1.43 10.79 -1.38
CA LYS A 51 -0.66 9.61 -1.79
C LYS A 51 -1.09 8.33 -1.03
N THR A 52 -1.01 8.37 0.30
CA THR A 52 -1.41 7.26 1.17
C THR A 52 -2.88 6.90 0.99
N SER A 53 -3.74 7.92 0.89
CA SER A 53 -5.17 7.72 0.63
C SER A 53 -5.43 7.03 -0.71
N ALA A 54 -4.73 7.43 -1.78
CA ALA A 54 -4.84 6.78 -3.08
C ALA A 54 -4.40 5.31 -3.02
N ALA A 55 -3.31 4.99 -2.31
CA ALA A 55 -2.84 3.62 -2.14
C ALA A 55 -3.89 2.73 -1.44
N LEU A 56 -4.52 3.25 -0.39
CA LEU A 56 -5.59 2.57 0.33
C LEU A 56 -6.86 2.42 -0.51
N ILE A 57 -7.21 3.43 -1.31
CA ILE A 57 -8.36 3.36 -2.23
C ILE A 57 -8.13 2.26 -3.29
N ILE A 58 -6.92 2.12 -3.83
CA ILE A 58 -6.56 1.04 -4.76
C ILE A 58 -6.78 -0.32 -4.11
N ALA A 59 -6.25 -0.51 -2.89
CA ALA A 59 -6.40 -1.76 -2.17
C ALA A 59 -7.88 -2.06 -1.88
N ARG A 60 -8.67 -1.06 -1.47
CA ARG A 60 -10.13 -1.22 -1.22
C ARG A 60 -10.88 -1.61 -2.49
N HIS A 61 -10.50 -1.07 -3.64
CA HIS A 61 -11.19 -1.35 -4.88
C HIS A 61 -10.89 -2.76 -5.42
N LEU A 62 -9.65 -3.24 -5.21
CA LEU A 62 -9.18 -4.52 -5.75
C LEU A 62 -9.35 -5.70 -4.79
N LEU A 63 -9.44 -5.44 -3.48
CA LEU A 63 -9.71 -6.47 -2.48
C LEU A 63 -11.21 -6.49 -2.14
N LYS A 64 -11.79 -7.69 -2.07
CA LYS A 64 -13.14 -7.86 -1.50
C LYS A 64 -13.11 -7.54 0.00
N ASP A 65 -14.19 -6.97 0.53
CA ASP A 65 -14.28 -6.55 1.93
C ASP A 65 -13.84 -7.64 2.94
N GLU A 66 -14.21 -8.90 2.67
CA GLU A 66 -13.84 -10.07 3.48
C GLU A 66 -12.32 -10.31 3.60
N ASN A 67 -11.53 -9.88 2.60
CA ASN A 67 -10.09 -10.12 2.51
C ASN A 67 -9.26 -8.84 2.68
N TYR A 68 -9.90 -7.67 2.82
CA TYR A 68 -9.19 -6.39 2.86
C TYR A 68 -8.12 -6.36 3.95
N HIS A 69 -8.51 -6.66 5.19
CA HIS A 69 -7.62 -6.59 6.34
C HIS A 69 -6.56 -7.70 6.37
N SER A 70 -6.84 -8.88 5.82
CA SER A 70 -5.88 -9.99 5.80
C SER A 70 -4.85 -9.87 4.66
N ASN A 71 -5.19 -9.13 3.61
CA ASN A 71 -4.38 -9.01 2.39
C ASN A 71 -3.74 -7.62 2.23
N ILE A 72 -3.77 -6.79 3.26
CA ILE A 72 -3.09 -5.50 3.30
C ILE A 72 -2.09 -5.47 4.45
N LEU A 73 -0.86 -5.03 4.15
CA LEU A 73 0.16 -4.71 5.13
C LEU A 73 0.51 -3.23 4.94
N GLU A 74 -0.06 -2.37 5.77
CA GLU A 74 0.29 -0.95 5.85
C GLU A 74 1.39 -0.77 6.89
N VAL A 75 2.44 -0.04 6.53
CA VAL A 75 3.65 0.13 7.34
C VAL A 75 4.11 1.56 7.22
N ASN A 76 4.35 2.24 8.33
CA ASN A 76 5.15 3.47 8.27
C ASN A 76 6.64 3.08 8.25
N ALA A 77 7.32 3.44 7.15
CA ALA A 77 8.68 3.03 6.93
C ALA A 77 9.71 3.73 7.85
N SER A 78 9.44 4.95 8.30
CA SER A 78 10.34 5.71 9.17
C SER A 78 10.43 5.10 10.58
N SER A 79 9.34 4.51 11.08
CA SER A 79 9.30 3.91 12.43
C SER A 79 9.48 2.39 12.46
N GLU A 80 8.94 1.67 11.47
CA GLU A 80 8.75 0.22 11.56
C GLU A 80 9.74 -0.58 10.69
N VAL A 81 10.29 0.02 9.63
CA VAL A 81 11.05 -0.72 8.62
C VAL A 81 12.53 -0.83 9.01
N ARG A 82 12.81 -1.83 9.85
CA ARG A 82 14.16 -2.31 10.18
C ARG A 82 14.49 -3.58 9.41
N ILE A 83 15.75 -4.01 9.42
CA ILE A 83 16.16 -5.25 8.73
C ILE A 83 15.39 -6.49 9.23
N THR A 84 15.04 -6.52 10.52
CA THR A 84 14.24 -7.60 11.13
C THR A 84 12.82 -7.64 10.59
N PHE A 85 12.21 -6.47 10.34
CA PHE A 85 10.87 -6.36 9.75
C PHE A 85 10.84 -7.04 8.37
N VAL A 86 11.82 -6.71 7.52
CA VAL A 86 11.94 -7.26 6.16
C VAL A 86 12.12 -8.77 6.18
N ARG A 87 13.00 -9.28 7.07
CA ARG A 87 13.34 -10.71 7.13
C ARG A 87 12.23 -11.58 7.74
N SER A 88 11.37 -11.01 8.57
CA SER A 88 10.34 -11.75 9.31
C SER A 88 8.94 -11.34 8.85
N ILE A 89 8.46 -10.17 9.27
CA ILE A 89 7.07 -9.74 9.09
C ILE A 89 6.70 -9.69 7.61
N LEU A 90 7.50 -8.96 6.82
CA LEU A 90 7.23 -8.81 5.39
C LEU A 90 7.34 -10.15 4.66
N LYS A 91 8.36 -10.95 4.98
CA LYS A 91 8.56 -12.27 4.36
C LYS A 91 7.40 -13.22 4.67
N ASN A 92 6.94 -13.23 5.92
CA ASN A 92 5.81 -14.07 6.33
C ASN A 92 4.52 -13.61 5.65
N PHE A 93 4.26 -12.31 5.62
CA PHE A 93 3.08 -11.75 4.96
C PHE A 93 3.03 -12.10 3.47
N ILE A 94 4.15 -11.96 2.76
CA ILE A 94 4.22 -12.30 1.33
C ILE A 94 3.93 -13.78 1.11
N ASN A 95 4.57 -14.66 1.89
CA ASN A 95 4.48 -16.12 1.70
C ASN A 95 3.24 -16.77 2.33
N GLN A 96 2.47 -16.04 3.14
CA GLN A 96 1.23 -16.55 3.74
C GLN A 96 0.27 -17.05 2.66
N SER A 97 -0.30 -18.24 2.81
CA SER A 97 -1.33 -18.72 1.88
C SER A 97 -2.53 -17.79 1.88
N LEU A 98 -3.03 -17.47 0.69
CA LEU A 98 -4.22 -16.64 0.54
C LEU A 98 -5.48 -17.44 0.88
N VAL A 99 -6.48 -16.74 1.43
CA VAL A 99 -7.79 -17.33 1.76
C VAL A 99 -8.49 -17.85 0.49
N LYS A 100 -8.27 -17.18 -0.65
CA LYS A 100 -8.72 -17.61 -1.97
C LYS A 100 -7.56 -17.56 -2.96
N ASP A 101 -7.42 -18.63 -3.75
CA ASP A 101 -6.46 -18.71 -4.83
C ASP A 101 -6.66 -17.54 -5.82
N GLY A 102 -5.55 -16.95 -6.29
CA GLY A 102 -5.55 -15.79 -7.18
C GLY A 102 -5.86 -14.42 -6.54
N SER A 103 -6.10 -14.33 -5.23
CA SER A 103 -6.33 -13.04 -4.57
C SER A 103 -5.08 -12.15 -4.58
N LEU A 104 -5.26 -10.82 -4.65
CA LEU A 104 -4.16 -9.87 -4.52
C LEU A 104 -3.77 -9.67 -3.05
N LYS A 105 -2.51 -9.28 -2.81
CA LYS A 105 -2.02 -8.67 -1.57
C LYS A 105 -1.38 -7.33 -1.85
N PHE A 106 -1.51 -6.42 -0.90
CA PHE A 106 -0.88 -5.10 -0.95
C PHE A 106 0.06 -4.92 0.22
N VAL A 107 1.28 -4.49 -0.07
CA VAL A 107 2.22 -3.96 0.91
C VAL A 107 2.33 -2.47 0.63
N ILE A 108 1.85 -1.65 1.57
CA ILE A 108 1.86 -0.19 1.48
C ILE A 108 2.88 0.31 2.49
N MET A 109 3.92 0.99 2.01
CA MET A 109 4.95 1.57 2.87
C MET A 109 4.86 3.09 2.76
N ASP A 110 4.38 3.75 3.81
CA ASP A 110 4.40 5.21 3.86
C ASP A 110 5.79 5.72 4.27
N GLU A 111 6.16 6.92 3.85
CA GLU A 111 7.46 7.54 4.15
C GLU A 111 8.67 6.66 3.74
N ALA A 112 8.55 5.96 2.61
CA ALA A 112 9.57 5.03 2.10
C ALA A 112 10.93 5.68 1.80
N ASP A 113 10.97 7.01 1.68
CA ASP A 113 12.18 7.82 1.60
C ASP A 113 13.08 7.69 2.85
N ASN A 114 12.50 7.35 4.00
CA ASN A 114 13.23 7.15 5.26
C ASN A 114 13.82 5.74 5.43
N ILE A 115 13.64 4.83 4.47
CA ILE A 115 14.15 3.46 4.57
C ILE A 115 15.69 3.46 4.51
N PRO A 116 16.39 2.86 5.50
CA PRO A 116 17.85 2.77 5.46
C PRO A 116 18.36 1.98 4.24
N GLY A 117 19.46 2.41 3.61
CA GLY A 117 19.96 1.80 2.36
C GLY A 117 20.19 0.28 2.43
N GLN A 118 20.68 -0.25 3.57
CA GLN A 118 20.82 -1.70 3.77
C GLN A 118 19.48 -2.45 3.74
N VAL A 119 18.40 -1.80 4.18
CA VAL A 119 17.05 -2.35 4.19
C VAL A 119 16.44 -2.23 2.80
N GLN A 120 16.68 -1.13 2.08
CA GLN A 120 16.26 -0.97 0.67
C GLN A 120 16.79 -2.11 -0.22
N GLN A 121 18.06 -2.52 -0.05
CA GLN A 121 18.64 -3.62 -0.82
C GLN A 121 17.96 -4.97 -0.56
N ALA A 122 17.57 -5.23 0.69
CA ALA A 122 16.81 -6.42 1.05
C ALA A 122 15.38 -6.37 0.49
N LEU A 123 14.73 -5.20 0.59
CA LEU A 123 13.40 -4.96 0.03
C LEU A 123 13.38 -5.13 -1.48
N ARG A 124 14.35 -4.57 -2.21
CA ARG A 124 14.47 -4.71 -3.65
C ARG A 124 14.47 -6.18 -4.07
N ARG A 125 15.30 -7.01 -3.43
CA ARG A 125 15.35 -8.46 -3.72
C ARG A 125 14.02 -9.17 -3.43
N MET A 126 13.26 -8.68 -2.44
CA MET A 126 11.95 -9.24 -2.11
C MET A 126 10.88 -8.82 -3.12
N ILE A 127 10.89 -7.56 -3.56
CA ILE A 127 9.98 -7.05 -4.59
C ILE A 127 10.23 -7.80 -5.91
N GLU A 128 11.49 -7.96 -6.32
CA GLU A 128 11.86 -8.68 -7.55
C GLU A 128 11.43 -10.17 -7.55
N LYS A 129 11.36 -10.80 -6.38
CA LYS A 129 10.97 -12.21 -6.20
C LYS A 129 9.51 -12.41 -5.81
N ALA A 130 8.78 -11.34 -5.57
CA ALA A 130 7.39 -11.42 -5.15
C ALA A 130 6.54 -12.04 -6.27
N SER A 131 5.55 -12.84 -5.89
CA SER A 131 4.60 -13.40 -6.83
C SER A 131 3.75 -12.30 -7.46
N ALA A 132 3.23 -12.55 -8.68
CA ALA A 132 2.49 -11.56 -9.46
C ALA A 132 1.24 -11.00 -8.75
N ASN A 133 0.73 -11.70 -7.74
CA ASN A 133 -0.41 -11.28 -6.93
C ASN A 133 -0.04 -10.40 -5.72
N VAL A 134 1.24 -10.19 -5.43
CA VAL A 134 1.68 -9.27 -4.37
C VAL A 134 2.10 -7.96 -5.00
N LYS A 135 1.47 -6.86 -4.57
CA LYS A 135 1.72 -5.51 -5.07
C LYS A 135 2.31 -4.65 -3.97
N PHE A 136 3.29 -3.84 -4.34
CA PHE A 136 3.97 -2.92 -3.44
C PHE A 136 3.61 -1.52 -3.88
N ILE A 137 3.26 -0.67 -2.92
CA ILE A 137 3.05 0.77 -3.11
C ILE A 137 3.93 1.47 -2.07
N LEU A 138 4.93 2.20 -2.55
CA LEU A 138 5.88 2.97 -1.73
C LEU A 138 5.61 4.47 -1.85
#